data_AF-A0A133S3V3-F1
#
_entry.id   AF-A0A133S3V3-F1
#
_cell.length_a   1.000
_cell.length_b   1.000
_cell.length_c   1.000
_cell.angle_alpha   90.00
_cell.angle_beta   90.00
_cell.angle_gamma   90.00
#
_symmetry.space_group_name_H-M   'P 1'
#
loop_
_entity.id
_entity.type
_entity.pdbx_description
1 polymer ?
#
loop_
_entity_poly.entity_id
_entity_poly.type
_entity_poly.pdbx_seq_one_letter_code
_entity_poly.pdbx_strand_id
1 'polypeptide(L)'
;LNKDLVKMNSATFEATGGKITVIKGDSIVQTDGTKTNTATASGNTVANGTKSTETTADGQVIKDGAKSNKSTVSSNVIDDGTGNVNTSNATSNTITDGTNTSTITAGKATIGSSIIDGVNNTFTTGGASPVTLNGATGTITGKTANIGGVTVDGTNNHVMGLANKDWTPGVTQAVSGRAATEDQLQKVSDAVGAGWKVNTGKVTGSTGESNGATSTKVASGEEVQFQAGNNLIVDQNGKTVAYSLNKALKDLESATFNGTGTNKTVITGDSITQTAGTQTNTSTAGGNTVADGTKSTETTAA
;
A
#
# COMPACT_ATOMS: atom_id res chain seq x y z
N LEU A 1 13.85 -95.08 -39.68
CA LEU A 1 14.23 -93.67 -39.43
C LEU A 1 15.72 -93.54 -39.72
N ASN A 2 16.14 -92.65 -40.62
CA ASN A 2 17.55 -92.39 -40.88
C ASN A 2 18.20 -91.90 -39.57
N LYS A 3 19.27 -92.56 -39.11
CA LYS A 3 19.85 -92.30 -37.78
C LYS A 3 20.63 -90.99 -37.72
N ASP A 4 21.00 -90.43 -38.87
CA ASP A 4 21.81 -89.22 -38.96
C ASP A 4 21.12 -88.18 -39.88
N LEU A 5 20.16 -87.45 -39.33
CA LEU A 5 19.62 -86.24 -39.97
C LEU A 5 20.65 -85.10 -39.85
N VAL A 6 21.67 -85.10 -40.71
CA VAL A 6 22.69 -84.06 -40.75
C VAL A 6 22.23 -82.96 -41.73
N LYS A 7 22.25 -81.68 -41.30
CA LYS A 7 21.84 -80.49 -42.07
C LYS A 7 20.33 -80.36 -42.37
N MET A 8 19.49 -80.49 -41.34
CA MET A 8 18.07 -80.15 -41.46
C MET A 8 17.88 -78.62 -41.49
N ASN A 9 17.57 -78.06 -42.66
CA ASN A 9 17.36 -76.61 -42.82
C ASN A 9 16.05 -76.11 -42.18
N SER A 10 15.04 -76.98 -42.13
CA SER A 10 13.78 -76.70 -41.45
C SER A 10 13.02 -77.98 -41.07
N ALA A 11 12.22 -77.92 -40.01
CA ALA A 11 11.20 -78.92 -39.69
C ALA A 11 9.86 -78.24 -39.47
N THR A 12 8.79 -78.81 -40.04
CA THR A 12 7.41 -78.36 -39.85
C THR A 12 6.62 -79.44 -39.12
N PHE A 13 6.00 -79.07 -38.01
CA PHE A 13 5.12 -79.91 -37.22
C PHE A 13 3.71 -79.37 -37.30
N GLU A 14 2.80 -80.15 -37.88
CA GLU A 14 1.39 -79.82 -37.98
C GLU A 14 0.61 -80.51 -36.85
N ALA A 15 -0.18 -79.74 -36.12
CA ALA A 15 -1.08 -80.24 -35.10
C ALA A 15 -2.54 -80.07 -35.54
N THR A 16 -3.45 -80.79 -34.88
CA THR A 16 -4.89 -80.73 -35.15
C THR A 16 -5.41 -79.29 -35.00
N GLY A 17 -6.32 -78.87 -35.90
CA GLY A 17 -6.90 -77.52 -35.87
C GLY A 17 -6.07 -76.43 -36.55
N GLY A 18 -5.17 -76.78 -37.48
CA GLY A 18 -4.44 -75.81 -38.32
C GLY A 18 -3.28 -75.11 -37.61
N LYS A 19 -2.81 -75.66 -36.49
CA LYS A 19 -1.68 -75.13 -35.73
C LYS A 19 -0.38 -75.67 -36.29
N ILE A 20 0.61 -74.80 -36.47
CA ILE A 20 1.89 -75.15 -37.11
C ILE A 20 3.04 -74.70 -36.22
N THR A 21 4.04 -75.56 -36.02
CA THR A 21 5.36 -75.16 -35.50
C THR A 21 6.41 -75.37 -36.59
N VAL A 22 7.15 -74.32 -36.91
CA VAL A 22 8.26 -74.36 -37.86
C VAL A 22 9.55 -74.05 -37.11
N ILE A 23 10.52 -74.96 -37.18
CA ILE A 23 11.89 -74.73 -36.74
C ILE A 23 12.71 -74.49 -38.00
N LYS A 24 13.34 -73.31 -38.15
CA LYS A 24 14.16 -72.96 -39.32
C LYS A 24 15.39 -72.18 -38.87
N GLY A 25 16.57 -72.74 -39.11
CA GLY A 25 17.83 -72.12 -38.69
C GLY A 25 17.86 -71.86 -37.18
N ASP A 26 17.97 -70.59 -36.80
CA ASP A 26 18.02 -70.08 -35.42
C ASP A 26 16.65 -69.65 -34.87
N SER A 27 15.57 -69.95 -35.59
CA SER A 27 14.20 -69.51 -35.24
C SER A 27 13.24 -70.67 -34.99
N ILE A 28 12.34 -70.46 -34.04
CA ILE A 28 11.17 -71.31 -33.78
C ILE A 28 9.92 -70.44 -33.93
N VAL A 29 9.04 -70.80 -34.86
CA VAL A 29 7.80 -70.07 -35.14
C VAL A 29 6.61 -70.97 -34.88
N GLN A 30 5.70 -70.57 -34.00
CA GLN A 30 4.43 -71.25 -33.75
C GLN A 30 3.28 -70.38 -34.26
N THR A 31 2.31 -70.96 -34.96
CA THR A 31 1.16 -70.26 -35.53
C THR A 31 -0.14 -70.96 -35.15
N ASP A 32 -1.12 -70.18 -34.65
CA ASP A 32 -2.50 -70.61 -34.35
C ASP A 32 -3.47 -69.50 -34.80
N GLY A 33 -3.97 -69.60 -36.03
CA GLY A 33 -4.77 -68.55 -36.66
C GLY A 33 -3.97 -67.24 -36.82
N THR A 34 -4.45 -66.16 -36.21
CA THR A 34 -3.76 -64.84 -36.19
C THR A 34 -2.68 -64.73 -35.12
N LYS A 35 -2.50 -65.76 -34.28
CA LYS A 35 -1.52 -65.76 -33.20
C LYS A 35 -0.22 -66.35 -33.71
N THR A 36 0.89 -65.67 -33.48
CA THR A 36 2.23 -66.17 -33.78
C THR A 36 3.14 -66.01 -32.57
N ASN A 37 4.03 -66.96 -32.34
CA ASN A 37 5.14 -66.84 -31.41
C ASN A 37 6.44 -67.14 -32.14
N THR A 38 7.32 -66.15 -32.24
CA THR A 38 8.61 -66.24 -32.93
C THR A 38 9.72 -66.07 -31.91
N ALA A 39 10.44 -67.15 -31.63
CA ALA A 39 11.63 -67.14 -30.79
C ALA A 39 12.89 -67.19 -31.66
N THR A 40 13.84 -66.31 -31.40
CA THR A 40 15.19 -66.31 -32.00
C THR A 40 16.24 -66.13 -30.89
N ALA A 41 17.52 -66.20 -31.23
CA ALA A 41 18.59 -65.90 -30.27
C ALA A 41 18.51 -64.47 -29.72
N SER A 42 17.94 -63.52 -30.47
CA SER A 42 17.84 -62.11 -30.07
C SER A 42 16.66 -61.82 -29.15
N GLY A 43 15.67 -62.72 -29.05
CA GLY A 43 14.49 -62.52 -28.22
C GLY A 43 13.27 -63.32 -28.65
N ASN A 44 12.12 -62.96 -28.08
CA ASN A 44 10.85 -63.62 -28.30
C ASN A 44 9.74 -62.61 -28.63
N THR A 45 8.99 -62.86 -29.69
CA THR A 45 7.86 -62.03 -30.13
C THR A 45 6.59 -62.85 -30.18
N VAL A 46 5.63 -62.53 -29.32
CA VAL A 46 4.27 -63.07 -29.37
C VAL A 46 3.36 -62.02 -30.02
N ALA A 47 2.67 -62.36 -31.11
CA ALA A 47 1.74 -61.47 -31.79
C ALA A 47 0.34 -62.10 -31.88
N ASN A 48 -0.69 -61.26 -31.87
CA ASN A 48 -2.07 -61.62 -32.13
C ASN A 48 -2.79 -60.45 -32.82
N GLY A 49 -2.84 -60.49 -34.16
CA GLY A 49 -3.33 -59.37 -34.94
C GLY A 49 -2.48 -58.10 -34.73
N THR A 50 -3.11 -57.01 -34.30
CA THR A 50 -2.42 -55.73 -34.01
C THR A 50 -1.76 -55.66 -32.63
N LYS A 51 -1.89 -56.72 -31.82
CA LYS A 51 -1.29 -56.81 -30.49
C LYS A 51 0.02 -57.58 -30.55
N SER A 52 1.03 -57.14 -29.81
CA SER A 52 2.27 -57.91 -29.67
C SER A 52 2.94 -57.73 -28.31
N THR A 53 3.79 -58.69 -27.94
CA THR A 53 4.75 -58.58 -26.84
C THR A 53 6.10 -59.05 -27.35
N GLU A 54 7.05 -58.14 -27.38
CA GLU A 54 8.44 -58.35 -27.78
C GLU A 54 9.29 -58.32 -26.52
N THR A 55 10.08 -59.35 -26.27
CA THR A 55 11.05 -59.40 -25.16
C THR A 55 12.43 -59.67 -25.71
N THR A 56 13.36 -58.77 -25.46
CA THR A 56 14.78 -58.87 -25.84
C THR A 56 15.65 -58.64 -24.62
N ALA A 57 16.97 -58.72 -24.78
CA ALA A 57 17.91 -58.34 -23.72
C ALA A 57 17.79 -56.86 -23.30
N ASP A 58 17.32 -55.99 -24.21
CA ASP A 58 17.19 -54.55 -23.97
C ASP A 58 15.93 -54.19 -23.18
N GLY A 59 14.95 -55.11 -23.11
CA GLY A 59 13.72 -54.92 -22.36
C GLY A 59 12.50 -55.57 -23.02
N GLN A 60 11.32 -55.07 -22.65
CA GLN A 60 10.03 -55.54 -23.13
C GLN A 60 9.23 -54.43 -23.78
N VAL A 61 8.59 -54.73 -24.91
CA VAL A 61 7.64 -53.85 -25.59
C VAL A 61 6.32 -54.57 -25.78
N ILE A 62 5.25 -54.04 -25.19
CA ILE A 62 3.88 -54.49 -25.38
C ILE A 62 3.18 -53.48 -26.29
N LYS A 63 2.48 -53.96 -27.32
CA LYS A 63 1.69 -53.15 -28.27
C LYS A 63 0.24 -53.61 -28.29
N ASP A 64 -0.69 -52.66 -28.31
CA ASP A 64 -2.12 -52.89 -28.59
C ASP A 64 -2.60 -51.84 -29.61
N GLY A 65 -2.44 -52.15 -30.90
CA GLY A 65 -2.63 -51.15 -31.96
C GLY A 65 -1.61 -50.03 -31.86
N ALA A 66 -2.06 -48.78 -31.72
CA ALA A 66 -1.19 -47.60 -31.56
C ALA A 66 -0.67 -47.43 -30.12
N LYS A 67 -1.23 -48.14 -29.13
CA LYS A 67 -0.81 -48.06 -27.73
C LYS A 67 0.44 -48.89 -27.50
N SER A 68 1.33 -48.44 -26.61
CA SER A 68 2.49 -49.21 -26.21
C SER A 68 2.90 -49.05 -24.75
N ASN A 69 3.56 -50.09 -24.22
CA ASN A 69 4.33 -50.03 -22.99
C ASN A 69 5.75 -50.55 -23.28
N LYS A 70 6.75 -49.69 -23.10
CA LYS A 70 8.17 -50.03 -23.24
C LYS A 70 8.82 -49.98 -21.87
N SER A 71 9.24 -51.14 -21.38
CA SER A 71 9.95 -51.30 -20.12
C SER A 71 11.39 -51.72 -20.38
N THR A 72 12.33 -50.98 -19.81
CA THR A 72 13.77 -51.27 -19.83
C THR A 72 14.29 -51.29 -18.39
N VAL A 73 15.57 -51.62 -18.21
CA VAL A 73 16.20 -51.58 -16.87
C VAL A 73 16.17 -50.18 -16.24
N SER A 74 16.08 -49.11 -17.03
CA SER A 74 16.20 -47.72 -16.56
C SER A 74 14.93 -46.89 -16.72
N SER A 75 13.92 -47.39 -17.45
CA SER A 75 12.71 -46.62 -17.74
C SER A 75 11.47 -47.47 -18.02
N ASN A 76 10.31 -46.88 -17.81
CA ASN A 76 9.01 -47.38 -18.25
C ASN A 76 8.27 -46.25 -18.98
N VAL A 77 7.89 -46.51 -20.23
CA VAL A 77 7.18 -45.56 -21.11
C VAL A 77 5.85 -46.16 -21.51
N ILE A 78 4.76 -45.53 -21.08
CA ILE A 78 3.39 -45.84 -21.49
C ILE A 78 2.94 -44.77 -22.48
N ASP A 79 2.55 -45.18 -23.69
CA ASP A 79 2.05 -44.32 -24.76
C ASP A 79 0.66 -44.81 -25.18
N ASP A 80 -0.34 -43.93 -25.16
CA ASP A 80 -1.71 -44.28 -25.53
C ASP A 80 -2.01 -44.15 -27.05
N GLY A 81 -1.01 -43.76 -27.83
CA GLY A 81 -1.09 -43.58 -29.28
C GLY A 81 -1.87 -42.34 -29.72
N THR A 82 -2.30 -41.48 -28.79
CA THR A 82 -3.03 -40.24 -29.04
C THR A 82 -2.27 -38.99 -28.60
N GLY A 83 -1.01 -39.15 -28.21
CA GLY A 83 -0.13 -38.07 -27.76
C GLY A 83 0.09 -38.03 -26.25
N ASN A 84 -0.63 -38.85 -25.48
CA ASN A 84 -0.43 -38.92 -24.03
C ASN A 84 0.65 -39.94 -23.69
N VAL A 85 1.69 -39.49 -22.97
CA VAL A 85 2.84 -40.32 -22.60
C VAL A 85 3.16 -40.18 -21.12
N ASN A 86 3.35 -41.31 -20.45
CA ASN A 86 3.91 -41.38 -19.10
C ASN A 86 5.27 -42.05 -19.15
N THR A 87 6.31 -41.30 -18.80
CA THR A 87 7.69 -41.79 -18.73
C THR A 87 8.18 -41.73 -17.29
N SER A 88 8.52 -42.88 -16.74
CA SER A 88 9.17 -42.99 -15.42
C SER A 88 10.59 -43.50 -15.60
N ASN A 89 11.56 -42.86 -14.94
CA ASN A 89 12.95 -43.31 -14.87
C ASN A 89 13.49 -43.13 -13.45
N ALA A 90 14.75 -43.53 -13.22
CA ALA A 90 15.36 -43.51 -11.88
C ALA A 90 15.39 -42.12 -11.19
N THR A 91 15.25 -41.04 -11.96
CA THR A 91 15.42 -39.66 -11.48
C THR A 91 14.19 -38.78 -11.65
N SER A 92 13.22 -39.20 -12.46
CA SER A 92 12.04 -38.41 -12.76
C SER A 92 10.83 -39.22 -13.23
N ASN A 93 9.67 -38.60 -13.06
CA ASN A 93 8.42 -39.02 -13.69
C ASN A 93 7.89 -37.85 -14.52
N THR A 94 7.60 -38.10 -15.79
CA THR A 94 7.05 -37.13 -16.75
C THR A 94 5.72 -37.66 -17.29
N ILE A 95 4.67 -36.85 -17.18
CA ILE A 95 3.33 -37.11 -17.71
C ILE A 95 2.98 -35.97 -18.67
N THR A 96 2.65 -36.29 -19.91
CA THR A 96 2.22 -35.30 -20.90
C THR A 96 0.92 -35.73 -21.58
N ASP A 97 0.06 -34.75 -21.90
CA ASP A 97 -1.14 -34.93 -22.73
C ASP A 97 -0.97 -34.39 -24.17
N GLY A 98 0.29 -34.09 -24.55
CA GLY A 98 0.63 -33.45 -25.82
C GLY A 98 0.53 -31.91 -25.81
N THR A 99 -0.24 -31.33 -24.89
CA THR A 99 -0.35 -29.87 -24.68
C THR A 99 0.33 -29.43 -23.39
N ASN A 100 0.07 -30.13 -22.29
CA ASN A 100 0.59 -29.89 -20.96
C ASN A 100 1.60 -30.97 -20.59
N THR A 101 2.69 -30.59 -19.95
CA THR A 101 3.68 -31.51 -19.41
C THR A 101 3.84 -31.29 -17.91
N SER A 102 3.74 -32.37 -17.14
CA SER A 102 4.02 -32.39 -15.71
C SER A 102 5.24 -33.27 -15.43
N THR A 103 6.24 -32.72 -14.77
CA THR A 103 7.49 -33.41 -14.43
C THR A 103 7.77 -33.28 -12.95
N ILE A 104 8.01 -34.41 -12.29
CA ILE A 104 8.51 -34.46 -10.92
C ILE A 104 9.96 -34.97 -10.97
N THR A 105 10.87 -34.16 -10.45
CA THR A 105 12.27 -34.49 -10.20
C THR A 105 12.54 -34.30 -8.69
N ALA A 106 13.62 -34.83 -8.15
CA ALA A 106 13.98 -34.61 -6.75
C ALA A 106 13.93 -33.12 -6.36
N GLY A 107 13.03 -32.77 -5.43
CA GLY A 107 12.85 -31.40 -4.91
C GLY A 107 12.08 -30.42 -5.81
N LYS A 108 11.66 -30.80 -7.02
CA LYS A 108 10.99 -29.89 -7.96
C LYS A 108 9.82 -30.57 -8.68
N ALA A 109 8.68 -29.89 -8.73
CA ALA A 109 7.55 -30.27 -9.57
C ALA A 109 7.20 -29.13 -10.53
N THR A 110 7.23 -29.42 -11.83
CA THR A 110 6.65 -28.57 -12.87
C THR A 110 5.31 -29.18 -13.24
N ILE A 111 4.20 -28.48 -13.05
CA ILE A 111 2.84 -28.97 -13.33
C ILE A 111 2.21 -28.06 -14.39
N GLY A 112 2.29 -28.45 -15.66
CA GLY A 112 1.70 -27.71 -16.79
C GLY A 112 2.20 -26.26 -16.86
N SER A 113 1.39 -25.31 -16.37
CA SER A 113 1.72 -23.89 -16.31
C SER A 113 2.31 -23.41 -14.97
N SER A 114 2.27 -24.19 -13.89
CA SER A 114 2.73 -23.76 -12.57
C SER A 114 4.00 -24.51 -12.14
N ILE A 115 4.93 -23.80 -11.50
CA ILE A 115 6.17 -24.37 -10.99
C ILE A 115 6.13 -24.33 -9.47
N ILE A 116 6.27 -25.49 -8.83
CA ILE A 116 6.55 -25.63 -7.40
C ILE A 116 8.04 -25.97 -7.28
N ASP A 117 8.84 -24.96 -6.95
CA ASP A 117 10.24 -25.13 -6.61
C ASP A 117 10.36 -25.36 -5.10
N GLY A 118 10.33 -26.63 -4.70
CA GLY A 118 10.44 -27.04 -3.30
C GLY A 118 11.84 -26.84 -2.72
N VAL A 119 12.87 -26.68 -3.55
CA VAL A 119 14.25 -26.40 -3.09
C VAL A 119 14.36 -24.94 -2.66
N ASN A 120 13.81 -24.03 -3.47
CA ASN A 120 13.85 -22.59 -3.21
C ASN A 120 12.57 -22.07 -2.54
N ASN A 121 11.70 -22.97 -2.05
CA ASN A 121 10.38 -22.65 -1.48
C ASN A 121 9.60 -21.62 -2.31
N THR A 122 9.63 -21.76 -3.64
CA THR A 122 9.01 -20.81 -4.58
C THR A 122 7.81 -21.39 -5.31
N PHE A 123 6.68 -20.69 -5.28
CA PHE A 123 5.48 -21.00 -6.08
C PHE A 123 5.34 -19.96 -7.18
N THR A 124 5.48 -20.35 -8.45
CA THR A 124 5.30 -19.47 -9.61
C THR A 124 4.12 -19.95 -10.44
N THR A 125 3.04 -19.17 -10.51
CA THR A 125 1.95 -19.42 -11.47
C THR A 125 2.38 -18.91 -12.84
N GLY A 126 2.47 -19.75 -13.87
CA GLY A 126 2.74 -19.29 -15.23
C GLY A 126 1.58 -18.47 -15.81
N GLY A 127 1.89 -17.48 -16.63
CA GLY A 127 0.92 -16.55 -17.24
C GLY A 127 1.49 -15.14 -17.41
N ALA A 128 0.70 -14.19 -17.93
CA ALA A 128 1.11 -12.79 -18.17
C ALA A 128 1.43 -11.99 -16.88
N SER A 129 1.05 -12.51 -15.72
CA SER A 129 1.28 -11.91 -14.40
C SER A 129 1.60 -13.00 -13.36
N PRO A 130 2.83 -13.54 -13.33
CA PRO A 130 3.19 -14.56 -12.36
C PRO A 130 3.19 -13.97 -10.94
N VAL A 131 2.66 -14.74 -9.99
CA VAL A 131 2.88 -14.49 -8.56
C VAL A 131 4.01 -15.42 -8.13
N THR A 132 5.01 -14.87 -7.43
CA THR A 132 6.09 -15.64 -6.80
C THR A 132 5.99 -15.50 -5.29
N LEU A 133 6.06 -16.61 -4.55
CA LEU A 133 6.17 -16.63 -3.10
C LEU A 133 7.58 -17.11 -2.75
N ASN A 134 8.46 -16.27 -2.19
CA ASN A 134 9.78 -16.72 -1.72
C ASN A 134 9.70 -17.07 -0.23
N GLY A 135 9.79 -18.35 0.11
CA GLY A 135 9.72 -18.82 1.51
C GLY A 135 10.93 -18.44 2.39
N ALA A 136 12.09 -18.08 1.82
CA ALA A 136 13.26 -17.69 2.60
C ALA A 136 13.15 -16.26 3.15
N THR A 137 12.57 -15.35 2.36
CA THR A 137 12.37 -13.94 2.73
C THR A 137 10.93 -13.62 3.13
N GLY A 138 9.98 -14.53 2.86
CA GLY A 138 8.54 -14.29 3.03
C GLY A 138 7.97 -13.31 2.00
N THR A 139 8.69 -13.00 0.92
CA THR A 139 8.26 -11.99 -0.05
C THR A 139 7.29 -12.57 -1.09
N ILE A 140 6.18 -11.87 -1.31
CA ILE A 140 5.27 -12.11 -2.44
C ILE A 140 5.61 -11.09 -3.53
N THR A 141 6.20 -11.52 -4.64
CA THR A 141 6.40 -10.65 -5.81
C THR A 141 5.32 -10.94 -6.84
N GLY A 142 4.40 -9.99 -6.98
CA GLY A 142 3.31 -9.96 -7.96
C GLY A 142 2.90 -8.52 -8.23
N LYS A 143 2.28 -8.25 -9.38
CA LYS A 143 1.94 -6.87 -9.80
C LYS A 143 0.87 -6.22 -8.93
N THR A 144 -0.08 -7.01 -8.44
CA THR A 144 -1.14 -6.57 -7.54
C THR A 144 -1.48 -7.69 -6.55
N ALA A 145 -1.59 -7.35 -5.26
CA ALA A 145 -2.14 -8.25 -4.24
C ALA A 145 -3.44 -7.64 -3.70
N ASN A 146 -4.52 -8.42 -3.63
CA ASN A 146 -5.76 -8.03 -2.97
C ASN A 146 -5.92 -8.85 -1.69
N ILE A 147 -5.86 -8.18 -0.53
CA ILE A 147 -5.90 -8.80 0.79
C ILE A 147 -7.05 -8.17 1.57
N GLY A 148 -8.20 -8.82 1.58
CA GLY A 148 -9.38 -8.34 2.32
C GLY A 148 -9.81 -6.92 1.92
N GLY A 149 -9.64 -6.54 0.65
CA GLY A 149 -10.00 -5.21 0.12
C GLY A 149 -8.86 -4.19 0.14
N VAL A 150 -7.71 -4.49 0.77
CA VAL A 150 -6.47 -3.70 0.63
C VAL A 150 -5.75 -4.15 -0.62
N THR A 151 -5.32 -3.19 -1.45
CA THR A 151 -4.55 -3.47 -2.65
C THR A 151 -3.16 -2.89 -2.56
N VAL A 152 -2.15 -3.71 -2.90
CA VAL A 152 -0.77 -3.26 -3.10
C VAL A 152 -0.55 -3.15 -4.60
N ASP A 153 -0.33 -1.94 -5.09
CA ASP A 153 0.03 -1.66 -6.48
C ASP A 153 1.55 -1.54 -6.59
N GLY A 154 2.19 -2.64 -7.00
CA GLY A 154 3.64 -2.68 -7.20
C GLY A 154 4.13 -1.88 -8.41
N THR A 155 3.23 -1.40 -9.29
CA THR A 155 3.62 -0.58 -10.44
C THR A 155 3.86 0.86 -10.01
N ASN A 156 2.95 1.41 -9.21
CA ASN A 156 3.02 2.78 -8.71
C ASN A 156 3.59 2.87 -7.29
N ASN A 157 3.92 1.73 -6.67
CA ASN A 157 4.40 1.63 -5.28
C ASN A 157 3.40 2.16 -4.24
N HIS A 158 2.11 1.90 -4.44
CA HIS A 158 1.03 2.40 -3.59
C HIS A 158 0.33 1.29 -2.80
N VAL A 159 -0.20 1.65 -1.63
CA VAL A 159 -1.12 0.81 -0.86
C VAL A 159 -2.46 1.53 -0.79
N MET A 160 -3.51 0.90 -1.31
CA MET A 160 -4.86 1.46 -1.41
C MET A 160 -5.87 0.58 -0.65
N GLY A 161 -7.12 1.06 -0.51
CA GLY A 161 -8.18 0.31 0.21
C GLY A 161 -8.11 0.41 1.73
N LEU A 162 -7.22 1.25 2.27
CA LEU A 162 -7.13 1.53 3.71
C LEU A 162 -8.35 2.34 4.19
N ALA A 163 -8.93 1.92 5.33
CA ALA A 163 -10.15 2.53 5.87
C ALA A 163 -9.90 3.82 6.68
N ASN A 164 -8.67 4.07 7.10
CA ASN A 164 -8.34 5.14 8.05
C ASN A 164 -8.23 6.52 7.35
N LYS A 165 -9.37 7.08 6.93
CA LYS A 165 -9.47 8.30 6.11
C LYS A 165 -9.82 9.58 6.89
N ASP A 166 -10.11 9.45 8.17
CA ASP A 166 -10.65 10.52 8.99
C ASP A 166 -9.73 10.88 10.15
N TRP A 167 -9.70 12.17 10.49
CA TRP A 167 -9.07 12.67 11.71
C TRP A 167 -10.11 13.39 12.57
N THR A 168 -10.08 13.14 13.88
CA THR A 168 -10.98 13.76 14.86
C THR A 168 -10.25 14.89 15.59
N PRO A 169 -10.74 16.15 15.52
CA PRO A 169 -10.16 17.25 16.28
C PRO A 169 -10.09 16.97 17.78
N GLY A 170 -8.98 17.37 18.41
CA GLY A 170 -8.75 17.16 19.85
C GLY A 170 -8.15 15.80 20.21
N VAL A 171 -8.09 14.85 19.28
CA VAL A 171 -7.34 13.61 19.46
C VAL A 171 -5.85 13.90 19.25
N THR A 172 -5.08 13.86 20.33
CA THR A 172 -3.65 14.22 20.35
C THR A 172 -2.71 13.04 20.04
N GLN A 173 -3.24 11.82 19.97
CA GLN A 173 -2.47 10.61 19.66
C GLN A 173 -3.19 9.76 18.63
N ALA A 174 -2.47 9.30 17.61
CA ALA A 174 -3.00 8.37 16.63
C ALA A 174 -3.33 7.02 17.28
N VAL A 175 -4.36 6.33 16.76
CA VAL A 175 -4.64 4.95 17.17
C VAL A 175 -3.57 4.04 16.57
N SER A 176 -2.76 3.43 17.43
CA SER A 176 -1.65 2.56 17.00
C SER A 176 -2.14 1.31 16.25
N GLY A 177 -1.27 0.76 15.40
CA GLY A 177 -1.55 -0.42 14.58
C GLY A 177 -2.33 -0.15 13.30
N ARG A 178 -2.60 1.12 12.96
CA ARG A 178 -3.29 1.53 11.73
C ARG A 178 -2.35 2.38 10.87
N ALA A 179 -2.31 2.12 9.56
CA ALA A 179 -1.68 3.03 8.62
C ALA A 179 -2.53 4.30 8.45
N ALA A 180 -1.88 5.45 8.33
CA ALA A 180 -2.56 6.68 7.93
C ALA A 180 -2.76 6.69 6.40
N THR A 181 -3.82 7.34 5.92
CA THR A 181 -4.02 7.59 4.49
C THR A 181 -3.73 9.05 4.13
N GLU A 182 -3.52 9.31 2.85
CA GLU A 182 -3.42 10.66 2.30
C GLU A 182 -4.69 11.49 2.62
N ASP A 183 -5.88 10.88 2.56
CA ASP A 183 -7.14 11.52 2.96
C ASP A 183 -7.10 11.99 4.44
N GLN A 184 -6.60 11.15 5.34
CA GLN A 184 -6.47 11.50 6.76
C GLN A 184 -5.47 12.65 6.94
N LEU A 185 -4.33 12.60 6.23
CA LEU A 185 -3.31 13.62 6.31
C LEU A 185 -3.80 14.95 5.75
N GLN A 186 -4.59 14.93 4.67
CA GLN A 186 -5.21 16.13 4.11
C GLN A 186 -6.14 16.79 5.14
N LYS A 187 -6.96 16.02 5.86
CA LYS A 187 -7.82 16.56 6.92
C LYS A 187 -7.04 17.19 8.06
N VAL A 188 -5.91 16.59 8.45
CA VAL A 188 -5.00 17.20 9.43
C VAL A 188 -4.42 18.50 8.89
N SER A 189 -3.95 18.50 7.63
CA SER A 189 -3.41 19.69 6.97
C SER A 189 -4.44 20.81 6.88
N ASP A 190 -5.69 20.50 6.52
CA ASP A 190 -6.78 21.48 6.43
C ASP A 190 -7.11 22.06 7.81
N ALA A 191 -7.15 21.22 8.85
CA ALA A 191 -7.41 21.67 10.21
C ALA A 191 -6.30 22.61 10.73
N VAL A 192 -5.03 22.30 10.45
CA VAL A 192 -3.90 23.18 10.80
C VAL A 192 -3.90 24.44 9.94
N GLY A 193 -4.21 24.32 8.64
CA GLY A 193 -4.26 25.42 7.68
C GLY A 193 -5.47 26.35 7.83
N ALA A 194 -6.48 25.95 8.59
CA ALA A 194 -7.68 26.76 8.82
C ALA A 194 -7.36 28.10 9.50
N GLY A 195 -6.30 28.16 10.33
CA GLY A 195 -5.90 29.37 11.04
C GLY A 195 -6.94 29.85 12.07
N TRP A 196 -6.85 31.11 12.46
CA TRP A 196 -7.78 31.75 13.41
C TRP A 196 -8.16 33.16 12.93
N LYS A 197 -9.10 33.84 13.59
CA LYS A 197 -9.49 35.21 13.25
C LYS A 197 -9.09 36.19 14.35
N VAL A 198 -8.54 37.33 13.96
CA VAL A 198 -8.26 38.46 14.85
C VAL A 198 -9.25 39.59 14.60
N ASN A 199 -9.67 40.27 15.66
CA ASN A 199 -10.54 41.43 15.60
C ASN A 199 -10.23 42.40 16.75
N THR A 200 -10.40 43.70 16.51
CA THR A 200 -10.29 44.75 17.54
C THR A 200 -11.60 45.53 17.62
N GLY A 201 -11.90 46.12 18.78
CA GLY A 201 -13.18 46.79 19.01
C GLY A 201 -13.18 47.66 20.26
N LYS A 202 -14.12 48.59 20.33
CA LYS A 202 -14.38 49.44 21.50
C LYS A 202 -15.27 48.68 22.49
N VAL A 203 -14.86 48.63 23.76
CA VAL A 203 -15.72 48.11 24.83
C VAL A 203 -16.88 49.06 25.07
N THR A 204 -18.11 48.54 25.08
CA THR A 204 -19.33 49.32 25.30
C THR A 204 -19.25 50.09 26.62
N GLY A 205 -19.52 51.40 26.57
CA GLY A 205 -19.47 52.29 27.73
C GLY A 205 -18.09 52.80 28.13
N SER A 206 -17.02 52.41 27.42
CA SER A 206 -15.66 52.91 27.67
C SER A 206 -15.35 54.20 26.89
N THR A 207 -14.33 54.93 27.35
CA THR A 207 -13.70 56.04 26.62
C THR A 207 -12.64 55.58 25.61
N GLY A 208 -12.46 54.26 25.45
CA GLY A 208 -11.51 53.73 24.49
C GLY A 208 -11.96 54.05 23.07
N GLU A 209 -11.01 54.28 22.18
CA GLU A 209 -11.27 54.47 20.75
C GLU A 209 -10.76 53.24 19.99
N SER A 210 -11.53 52.79 19.00
CA SER A 210 -11.17 51.64 18.16
C SER A 210 -11.47 51.98 16.71
N ASN A 211 -10.41 52.02 15.91
CA ASN A 211 -10.49 52.23 14.47
C ASN A 211 -10.41 50.89 13.70
N GLY A 212 -10.64 49.78 14.40
CA GLY A 212 -10.57 48.42 13.86
C GLY A 212 -11.57 48.15 12.73
N ALA A 213 -11.17 47.28 11.80
CA ALA A 213 -11.96 46.83 10.65
C ALA A 213 -12.73 45.52 10.95
N THR A 214 -13.31 44.90 9.92
CA THR A 214 -13.91 43.56 9.99
C THR A 214 -12.88 42.50 10.39
N SER A 215 -13.34 41.38 10.98
CA SER A 215 -12.44 40.30 11.40
C SER A 215 -11.54 39.80 10.25
N THR A 216 -10.24 39.72 10.52
CA THR A 216 -9.23 39.27 9.56
C THR A 216 -8.80 37.84 9.89
N LYS A 217 -8.66 37.00 8.86
CA LYS A 217 -8.12 35.65 9.01
C LYS A 217 -6.60 35.73 9.17
N VAL A 218 -6.07 35.01 10.15
CA VAL A 218 -4.64 34.77 10.38
C VAL A 218 -4.38 33.31 10.03
N ALA A 219 -3.78 33.08 8.87
CA ALA A 219 -3.40 31.76 8.38
C ALA A 219 -2.14 31.23 9.10
N SER A 220 -1.87 29.93 8.93
CA SER A 220 -0.65 29.33 9.46
C SER A 220 0.59 30.01 8.89
N GLY A 221 1.47 30.48 9.78
CA GLY A 221 2.70 31.18 9.42
C GLY A 221 2.56 32.70 9.28
N GLU A 222 1.35 33.26 9.40
CA GLU A 222 1.15 34.71 9.40
C GLU A 222 1.48 35.34 10.76
N GLU A 223 1.90 36.60 10.73
CA GLU A 223 2.26 37.37 11.91
C GLU A 223 1.11 38.28 12.34
N VAL A 224 0.90 38.38 13.66
CA VAL A 224 0.02 39.39 14.27
C VAL A 224 0.88 40.34 15.10
N GLN A 225 0.88 41.60 14.70
CA GLN A 225 1.66 42.64 15.38
C GLN A 225 0.79 43.42 16.37
N PHE A 226 1.31 43.61 17.58
CA PHE A 226 0.75 44.51 18.58
C PHE A 226 1.64 45.75 18.67
N GLN A 227 1.14 46.88 18.19
CA GLN A 227 1.92 48.11 18.08
C GLN A 227 1.44 49.12 19.12
N ALA A 228 2.38 49.76 19.81
CA ALA A 228 2.09 50.84 20.74
C ALA A 228 1.85 52.16 19.98
N GLY A 229 0.74 52.83 20.28
CA GLY A 229 0.52 54.21 19.85
C GLY A 229 1.17 55.22 20.79
N ASN A 230 0.84 56.51 20.61
CA ASN A 230 1.30 57.56 21.53
C ASN A 230 0.82 57.27 22.96
N ASN A 231 1.67 57.58 23.95
CA ASN A 231 1.39 57.44 25.38
C ASN A 231 1.11 56.00 25.86
N LEU A 232 1.34 54.99 25.01
CA LEU A 232 1.19 53.59 25.33
C LEU A 232 2.53 52.86 25.20
N ILE A 233 2.70 51.84 26.03
CA ILE A 233 3.76 50.84 25.94
C ILE A 233 3.07 49.52 25.61
N VAL A 234 3.63 48.78 24.66
CA VAL A 234 3.31 47.37 24.40
C VAL A 234 4.61 46.60 24.59
N ASP A 235 4.65 45.72 25.59
CA ASP A 235 5.81 44.90 25.92
C ASP A 235 5.50 43.42 25.69
N GLN A 236 6.40 42.70 25.03
CA GLN A 236 6.27 41.28 24.73
C GLN A 236 7.35 40.48 25.46
N ASN A 237 6.92 39.61 26.37
CA ASN A 237 7.79 38.64 27.02
C ASN A 237 7.30 37.22 26.73
N GLY A 238 7.87 36.60 25.69
CA GLY A 238 7.44 35.30 25.19
C GLY A 238 6.00 35.33 24.68
N LYS A 239 5.09 34.62 25.37
CA LYS A 239 3.67 34.53 25.02
C LYS A 239 2.79 35.57 25.71
N THR A 240 3.36 36.39 26.59
CA THR A 240 2.63 37.43 27.31
C THR A 240 2.86 38.78 26.64
N VAL A 241 1.76 39.45 26.30
CA VAL A 241 1.76 40.84 25.87
C VAL A 241 1.18 41.68 27.00
N ALA A 242 1.94 42.65 27.48
CA ALA A 242 1.53 43.61 28.51
C ALA A 242 1.38 45.00 27.91
N TYR A 243 0.43 45.77 28.43
CA TYR A 243 0.18 47.15 28.03
C TYR A 243 0.15 48.06 29.25
N SER A 244 0.79 49.21 29.13
CA SER A 244 0.79 50.25 30.16
C SER A 244 0.81 51.63 29.52
N LEU A 245 0.52 52.65 30.32
CA LEU A 245 0.80 54.02 29.91
C LEU A 245 2.31 54.29 29.93
N ASN A 246 2.74 55.24 29.11
CA ASN A 246 4.07 55.80 29.22
C ASN A 246 4.27 56.42 30.60
N LYS A 247 5.48 56.30 31.16
CA LYS A 247 5.83 56.98 32.42
C LYS A 247 5.70 58.50 32.32
N ALA A 248 5.95 59.05 31.14
CA ALA A 248 5.67 60.45 30.81
C ALA A 248 4.66 60.49 29.66
N LEU A 249 3.51 61.12 29.91
CA LEU A 249 2.51 61.39 28.89
C LEU A 249 2.89 62.68 28.16
N LYS A 250 2.86 62.66 26.84
CA LYS A 250 3.22 63.79 25.96
C LYS A 250 2.09 64.08 25.00
N ASP A 251 2.04 65.33 24.51
CA ASP A 251 1.11 65.77 23.47
C ASP A 251 -0.36 65.44 23.80
N LEU A 252 -0.74 65.61 25.08
CA LEU A 252 -2.13 65.51 25.53
C LEU A 252 -2.85 66.83 25.26
N GLU A 253 -4.00 66.76 24.60
CA GLU A 253 -4.83 67.94 24.32
C GLU A 253 -5.51 68.49 25.59
N SER A 254 -6.04 67.59 26.41
CA SER A 254 -6.64 67.95 27.70
C SER A 254 -6.66 66.79 28.68
N ALA A 255 -6.78 67.11 29.97
CA ALA A 255 -7.07 66.17 31.02
C ALA A 255 -8.27 66.69 31.83
N THR A 256 -9.30 65.86 31.98
CA THR A 256 -10.48 66.17 32.79
C THR A 256 -10.52 65.29 34.02
N PHE A 257 -10.55 65.92 35.19
CA PHE A 257 -10.69 65.27 36.49
C PHE A 257 -12.08 65.58 37.02
N ASN A 258 -12.93 64.54 37.08
CA ASN A 258 -14.28 64.67 37.64
C ASN A 258 -14.23 64.54 39.16
N GLY A 259 -14.84 65.50 39.86
CA GLY A 259 -15.11 65.43 41.30
C GLY A 259 -16.52 64.92 41.59
N THR A 260 -16.92 64.98 42.86
CA THR A 260 -18.30 64.67 43.28
C THR A 260 -19.28 65.75 42.81
N GLY A 261 -20.50 65.36 42.46
CA GLY A 261 -21.55 66.29 42.02
C GLY A 261 -21.23 66.91 40.66
N THR A 262 -21.27 68.24 40.56
CA THR A 262 -20.96 68.99 39.33
C THR A 262 -19.50 69.45 39.28
N ASN A 263 -18.67 69.05 40.24
CA ASN A 263 -17.31 69.53 40.34
C ASN A 263 -16.41 68.91 39.26
N LYS A 264 -15.61 69.73 38.58
CA LYS A 264 -14.69 69.27 37.53
C LYS A 264 -13.47 70.17 37.46
N THR A 265 -12.30 69.59 37.20
CA THR A 265 -11.09 70.33 36.80
C THR A 265 -10.71 69.91 35.38
N VAL A 266 -10.49 70.88 34.51
CA VAL A 266 -10.01 70.67 33.14
C VAL A 266 -8.67 71.37 32.98
N ILE A 267 -7.68 70.63 32.54
CA ILE A 267 -6.36 71.16 32.16
C ILE A 267 -6.28 71.07 30.63
N THR A 268 -5.99 72.18 29.98
CA THR A 268 -5.71 72.28 28.54
C THR A 268 -4.32 72.86 28.33
N GLY A 269 -3.87 72.96 27.08
CA GLY A 269 -2.57 73.56 26.74
C GLY A 269 -2.37 74.98 27.31
N ASP A 270 -3.44 75.75 27.43
CA ASP A 270 -3.38 77.18 27.78
C ASP A 270 -4.08 77.55 29.09
N SER A 271 -4.76 76.60 29.75
CA SER A 271 -5.56 76.92 30.94
C SER A 271 -5.76 75.77 31.92
N ILE A 272 -6.04 76.14 33.18
CA ILE A 272 -6.59 75.26 34.20
C ILE A 272 -7.94 75.84 34.62
N THR A 273 -9.02 75.10 34.40
CA THR A 273 -10.38 75.52 34.76
C THR A 273 -10.97 74.58 35.81
N GLN A 274 -11.39 75.13 36.94
CA GLN A 274 -12.16 74.43 37.96
C GLN A 274 -13.61 74.90 37.90
N THR A 275 -14.55 73.98 38.04
CA THR A 275 -15.99 74.27 38.06
C THR A 275 -16.61 73.58 39.26
N ALA A 276 -17.52 74.28 39.96
CA ALA A 276 -18.37 73.75 41.02
C ALA A 276 -19.76 74.39 40.94
N GLY A 277 -20.72 73.70 40.31
CA GLY A 277 -22.04 74.27 40.01
C GLY A 277 -21.92 75.48 39.06
N THR A 278 -22.34 76.66 39.52
CA THR A 278 -22.24 77.93 38.78
C THR A 278 -20.93 78.67 39.00
N GLN A 279 -20.07 78.17 39.89
CA GLN A 279 -18.78 78.79 40.19
C GLN A 279 -17.70 78.24 39.27
N THR A 280 -16.85 79.12 38.74
CA THR A 280 -15.68 78.76 37.95
C THR A 280 -14.44 79.50 38.42
N ASN A 281 -13.30 78.84 38.28
CA ASN A 281 -11.99 79.46 38.46
C ASN A 281 -11.11 79.06 37.28
N THR A 282 -10.75 80.03 36.44
CA THR A 282 -9.95 79.82 35.24
C THR A 282 -8.62 80.52 35.39
N SER A 283 -7.54 79.74 35.44
CA SER A 283 -6.17 80.22 35.44
C SER A 283 -5.59 80.10 34.02
N THR A 284 -5.04 81.20 33.50
CA THR A 284 -4.29 81.26 32.24
C THR A 284 -2.95 81.95 32.47
N ALA A 285 -2.07 81.98 31.48
CA ALA A 285 -0.83 82.75 31.55
C ALA A 285 -1.07 84.25 31.77
N GLY A 286 -2.22 84.78 31.31
CA GLY A 286 -2.57 86.20 31.48
C GLY A 286 -3.08 86.57 32.87
N GLY A 287 -3.50 85.59 33.68
CA GLY A 287 -4.08 85.84 34.98
C GLY A 287 -5.14 84.81 35.40
N ASN A 288 -5.77 85.08 36.52
CA ASN A 288 -6.80 84.24 37.13
C ASN A 288 -8.16 84.93 37.13
N THR A 289 -9.20 84.25 36.65
CA THR A 289 -10.58 84.72 36.67
C THR A 289 -11.43 83.81 37.55
N VAL A 290 -11.96 84.34 38.65
CA VAL A 290 -12.94 83.65 39.51
C VAL A 290 -14.32 84.20 39.21
N ALA A 291 -15.29 83.34 38.90
CA ALA A 291 -16.68 83.73 38.70
C ALA A 291 -17.61 82.91 39.60
N ASP A 292 -18.63 83.57 40.16
CA ASP A 292 -19.73 82.98 40.90
C ASP A 292 -21.06 83.58 40.39
N GLY A 293 -21.74 82.85 39.50
CA GLY A 293 -22.94 83.35 38.85
C GLY A 293 -22.66 84.59 37.99
N THR A 294 -23.23 85.74 38.34
CA THR A 294 -23.04 87.01 37.61
C THR A 294 -21.88 87.86 38.13
N LYS A 295 -21.18 87.43 39.18
CA LYS A 295 -20.05 88.15 39.77
C LYS A 295 -18.74 87.53 39.29
N SER A 296 -17.77 88.35 38.86
CA SER A 296 -16.41 87.90 38.54
C SER A 296 -15.34 88.76 39.19
N THR A 297 -14.17 88.18 39.42
CA THR A 297 -12.95 88.85 39.89
C THR A 297 -11.78 88.35 39.06
N GLU A 298 -11.07 89.27 38.42
CA GLU A 298 -9.88 88.98 37.60
C GLU A 298 -8.64 89.47 38.32
N THR A 299 -7.56 88.68 38.26
CA THR A 299 -6.25 89.03 38.79
C THR A 299 -5.22 88.78 37.70
N THR A 300 -4.66 89.83 37.13
CA THR A 300 -3.61 89.75 36.11
C THR A 300 -2.22 89.75 36.74
N ALA A 301 -1.24 89.17 36.05
CA ALA A 301 0.17 89.33 36.45
C ALA A 301 0.58 90.80 36.30
N ALA A 302 1.29 91.34 37.31
CA ALA A 302 1.82 92.70 37.30
C ALA A 302 3.10 92.81 36.45
#